data_AF-A0A537UTA5-F1
#
_entry.id   AF-A0A537UTA5-F1
#
_cell.length_a   1.000
_cell.length_b   1.000
_cell.length_c   1.000
_cell.angle_alpha   90.00
_cell.angle_beta   90.00
_cell.angle_gamma   90.00
#
_symmetry.space_group_name_H-M   'P 1'
#
loop_
_entity.id
_entity.type
_entity.pdbx_description
1 polymer ?
#
loop_
_entity_poly.entity_id
_entity_poly.type
_entity_poly.pdbx_seq_one_letter_code
_entity_poly.pdbx_strand_id
1 'polypeptide(L)'
;MVDIPASRFLRPVGNSAVLERLRLQRITSAMETAARRRKLFHLWWHPHNFGVDLQGNLAFLRAILDCFRALHERYGMRSMTMAALADDVLHAHGQSSGADG
;
A
#
# COMPACT_ATOMS: atom_id res chain seq x y z
N MET A 1 7.12 16.49 -7.80
CA MET A 1 7.26 15.05 -7.57
C MET A 1 6.77 14.79 -6.17
N VAL A 2 5.62 14.13 -5.99
CA VAL A 2 5.06 13.88 -4.65
C VAL A 2 5.74 12.64 -4.10
N ASP A 3 6.56 12.81 -3.06
CA ASP A 3 7.11 11.68 -2.30
C ASP A 3 5.97 10.98 -1.58
N ILE A 4 5.70 9.73 -1.96
CA ILE A 4 4.69 8.92 -1.28
C ILE A 4 5.37 8.23 -0.09
N PRO A 5 5.12 8.67 1.16
CA PRO A 5 5.70 8.01 2.32
C PRO A 5 5.28 6.53 2.32
N ALA A 6 6.27 5.63 2.44
CA ALA A 6 6.13 4.17 2.39
C ALA A 6 5.78 3.56 1.00
N SER A 7 6.60 3.83 -0.01
CA SER A 7 6.67 3.01 -1.23
C SER A 7 7.41 1.69 -0.98
N ARG A 8 6.78 0.55 -1.31
CA ARG A 8 7.35 -0.78 -1.14
C ARG A 8 7.31 -1.57 -2.44
N PHE A 9 8.49 -1.96 -2.92
CA PHE A 9 8.64 -2.91 -4.01
C PHE A 9 8.45 -4.35 -3.51
N LEU A 10 7.51 -5.07 -4.10
CA LEU A 10 7.25 -6.47 -3.79
C LEU A 10 8.15 -7.36 -4.65
N ARG A 11 9.17 -7.95 -4.01
CA ARG A 11 10.07 -8.93 -4.65
C ARG A 11 9.42 -10.32 -4.68
N PRO A 12 9.81 -11.19 -5.64
CA PRO A 12 9.42 -12.60 -5.62
C PRO A 12 9.61 -13.24 -4.24
N VAL A 13 8.76 -14.20 -3.88
CA VAL A 13 8.98 -15.04 -2.70
C VAL A 13 10.31 -15.79 -2.82
N GLY A 14 11.12 -15.73 -1.77
CA GLY A 14 12.37 -16.48 -1.69
C GLY A 14 12.19 -17.86 -1.04
N ASN A 15 13.26 -18.63 -0.99
CA ASN A 15 13.25 -20.01 -0.47
C ASN A 15 13.05 -20.12 1.06
N SER A 16 13.07 -19.00 1.79
CA SER A 16 12.97 -19.00 3.26
C SER A 16 11.60 -18.54 3.73
N ALA A 17 10.75 -19.49 4.13
CA ALA A 17 9.42 -19.22 4.66
C ALA A 17 9.43 -18.28 5.90
N VAL A 18 10.50 -18.32 6.71
CA VAL A 18 10.65 -17.45 7.88
C VAL A 18 10.88 -16.00 7.45
N LEU A 19 11.76 -15.77 6.48
CA LEU A 19 12.00 -14.42 5.94
C LEU A 19 10.75 -13.86 5.26
N GLU A 20 10.01 -14.70 4.55
CA GLU A 20 8.75 -14.32 3.92
C GLU A 20 7.68 -13.94 4.96
N ARG A 21 7.57 -14.70 6.07
CA ARG A 21 6.66 -14.34 7.16
C ARG A 21 7.02 -13.01 7.81
N LEU A 22 8.31 -12.76 8.08
CA LEU A 22 8.79 -11.48 8.61
C LEU A 22 8.54 -10.33 7.63
N ARG A 23 8.73 -10.58 6.33
CA ARG A 23 8.45 -9.60 5.26
C ARG A 23 6.97 -9.23 5.26
N LEU A 24 6.07 -10.21 5.32
CA LEU A 24 4.64 -10.00 5.39
C LEU A 24 4.26 -9.18 6.63
N GLN A 25 4.75 -9.55 7.82
CA GLN A 25 4.50 -8.82 9.06
C GLN A 25 4.95 -7.36 8.99
N ARG A 26 6.11 -7.09 8.38
CA ARG A 26 6.60 -5.72 8.19
C ARG A 26 5.71 -4.94 7.22
N ILE A 27 5.15 -5.58 6.19
CA ILE A 27 4.23 -4.96 5.23
C ILE A 27 2.92 -4.61 5.93
N THR A 28 2.29 -5.57 6.58
CA THR A 28 0.99 -5.39 7.24
C THR A 28 1.06 -4.38 8.39
N SER A 29 2.13 -4.39 9.19
CA SER A 29 2.34 -3.39 10.26
C SER A 29 2.49 -1.96 9.71
N ALA A 30 3.17 -1.80 8.57
CA ALA A 30 3.29 -0.50 7.92
C ALA A 30 1.94 -0.03 7.36
N MET A 31 1.17 -0.93 6.75
CA MET A 31 -0.19 -0.64 6.28
C MET A 31 -1.11 -0.24 7.43
N GLU A 32 -1.07 -0.95 8.56
CA GLU A 32 -1.87 -0.63 9.74
C GLU A 32 -1.50 0.75 10.30
N THR A 33 -0.20 1.06 10.37
CA THR A 33 0.27 2.39 10.80
C THR A 33 -0.23 3.48 9.86
N ALA A 34 -0.21 3.23 8.55
CA ALA A 34 -0.72 4.17 7.56
C ALA A 34 -2.23 4.38 7.70
N ALA A 35 -3.01 3.29 7.81
CA ALA A 35 -4.46 3.34 8.00
C ALA A 35 -4.84 4.11 9.27
N ARG A 36 -4.20 3.82 10.41
CA ARG A 36 -4.46 4.49 11.70
C ARG A 36 -4.13 5.98 11.68
N ARG A 37 -3.11 6.38 10.92
CA ARG A 37 -2.64 7.77 10.82
C ARG A 37 -3.18 8.51 9.61
N ARG A 38 -4.12 7.91 8.86
CA ARG A 38 -4.64 8.43 7.59
C ARG A 38 -3.53 8.84 6.60
N LYS A 39 -2.47 8.03 6.53
CA LYS A 39 -1.35 8.21 5.61
C LYS A 39 -1.50 7.29 4.40
N LEU A 40 -0.79 7.64 3.34
CA LEU A 40 -0.66 6.81 2.14
C LEU A 40 0.27 5.61 2.39
N PHE A 41 0.02 4.53 1.66
CA PHE A 41 0.90 3.38 1.55
C PHE A 41 0.89 2.92 0.10
N HIS A 42 2.06 2.78 -0.51
CA HIS A 42 2.18 2.40 -1.92
C HIS A 42 2.88 1.05 -2.03
N LEU A 43 2.19 0.09 -2.64
CA LEU A 43 2.71 -1.23 -2.97
C LEU A 43 2.78 -1.37 -4.49
N TRP A 44 3.94 -1.73 -5.03
CA TRP A 44 4.11 -1.94 -6.47
C TRP A 44 4.94 -3.20 -6.77
N TRP A 45 4.65 -3.83 -7.91
CA TRP A 45 5.32 -5.04 -8.38
C TRP A 45 5.30 -5.10 -9.91
N HIS A 46 6.18 -5.92 -10.50
CA HIS A 46 6.13 -6.21 -11.94
C HIS A 46 5.51 -7.59 -12.20
N PRO A 47 4.61 -7.74 -13.19
CA PRO A 47 4.00 -9.04 -13.52
C PRO A 47 5.01 -10.15 -13.82
N HIS A 48 6.15 -9.82 -14.45
CA HIS A 48 7.18 -10.81 -14.76
C HIS A 48 7.85 -11.41 -13.51
N ASN A 49 7.80 -10.73 -12.35
CA ASN A 49 8.35 -11.25 -11.10
C ASN A 49 7.58 -12.46 -10.55
N PHE A 50 6.33 -12.62 -10.95
CA PHE A 50 5.47 -13.71 -10.48
C PHE A 50 5.73 -15.02 -11.23
N GLY A 51 6.49 -15.01 -12.33
CA GLY A 51 6.72 -16.19 -13.17
C GLY A 51 7.58 -17.29 -12.53
N VAL A 52 8.39 -16.96 -11.53
CA VAL A 52 9.32 -17.92 -10.89
C VAL A 52 8.59 -18.85 -9.89
N ASP A 53 7.63 -18.31 -9.13
CA ASP A 53 6.76 -19.06 -8.22
C ASP A 53 5.39 -18.37 -8.17
N LEU A 54 4.54 -18.70 -9.14
CA LEU A 54 3.26 -18.03 -9.29
C LEU A 54 2.35 -18.25 -8.07
N GLN A 55 2.31 -19.47 -7.55
CA GLN A 55 1.44 -19.83 -6.43
C GLN A 55 1.87 -19.12 -5.15
N GLY A 56 3.16 -19.18 -4.81
CA GLY A 56 3.69 -18.51 -3.62
C GLY A 56 3.53 -17.00 -3.69
N ASN A 57 3.80 -16.38 -4.84
CA ASN A 57 3.62 -14.94 -5.02
C ASN A 57 2.15 -14.50 -4.96
N LEU A 58 1.23 -15.27 -5.53
CA LEU A 58 -0.21 -14.99 -5.44
C LEU A 58 -0.73 -15.17 -4.00
N ALA A 59 -0.29 -16.20 -3.29
CA ALA A 59 -0.64 -16.39 -1.88
C ALA A 59 -0.12 -15.23 -1.01
N PHE A 60 1.11 -14.78 -1.25
CA PHE A 60 1.69 -13.62 -0.55
C PHE A 60 0.91 -12.33 -0.83
N LEU A 61 0.59 -12.07 -2.10
CA LEU A 61 -0.23 -10.92 -2.49
C LEU A 61 -1.62 -11.00 -1.86
N ARG A 62 -2.24 -12.18 -1.85
CA ARG A 62 -3.55 -12.38 -1.23
C ARG A 62 -3.56 -12.03 0.25
N ALA A 63 -2.54 -12.45 1.00
CA ALA A 63 -2.42 -12.11 2.43
C ALA A 63 -2.33 -10.59 2.66
N ILE A 64 -1.65 -9.86 1.78
CA ILE A 64 -1.60 -8.38 1.84
C ILE A 64 -2.98 -7.78 1.56
N LEU A 65 -3.69 -8.28 0.54
CA LEU A 65 -5.03 -7.80 0.18
C LEU A 65 -6.07 -8.09 1.27
N ASP A 66 -5.97 -9.23 1.94
CA ASP A 66 -6.84 -9.55 3.08
C ASP A 66 -6.58 -8.59 4.26
N CYS A 67 -5.31 -8.21 4.51
CA CYS A 67 -4.98 -7.15 5.47
C CYS A 67 -5.57 -5.79 5.05
N PHE A 68 -5.44 -5.41 3.78
CA PHE A 68 -6.05 -4.19 3.26
C PHE A 68 -7.57 -4.16 3.51
N ARG A 69 -8.29 -5.25 3.21
CA ARG A 69 -9.75 -5.33 3.45
C ARG A 69 -10.09 -5.07 4.92
N ALA A 70 -9.37 -5.71 5.84
CA ALA A 70 -9.58 -5.49 7.27
C ALA A 70 -9.31 -4.03 7.70
N LEU A 71 -8.30 -3.38 7.11
CA LEU A 71 -7.99 -1.97 7.39
C LEU A 71 -9.00 -1.01 6.73
N HIS A 72 -9.55 -1.35 5.57
CA HIS A 72 -10.64 -0.61 4.95
C HIS A 72 -11.88 -0.63 5.86
N GLU A 73 -12.29 -1.81 6.32
CA GLU A 73 -13.45 -1.98 7.21
C GLU A 73 -13.24 -1.29 8.57
N ARG A 74 -12.03 -1.38 9.15
CA ARG A 74 -11.76 -0.86 10.50
C ARG A 74 -11.41 0.61 10.56
N TYR A 75 -10.70 1.13 9.56
CA TYR A 75 -10.12 2.49 9.59
C TYR A 75 -10.49 3.34 8.36
N GLY A 76 -11.25 2.79 7.40
CA GLY A 76 -11.60 3.49 6.17
C GLY A 76 -10.45 3.65 5.18
N MET A 77 -9.43 2.77 5.23
CA MET A 77 -8.31 2.81 4.28
C MET A 77 -8.80 2.60 2.84
N ARG A 78 -8.54 3.55 1.93
CA ARG A 78 -9.02 3.50 0.54
C ARG A 78 -7.94 3.02 -0.43
N SER A 79 -8.36 2.28 -1.46
CA SER A 79 -7.52 2.04 -2.63
C SER A 79 -7.71 3.20 -3.61
N MET A 80 -6.63 3.72 -4.18
CA MET A 80 -6.65 4.87 -5.07
C MET A 80 -5.75 4.60 -6.27
N THR A 81 -6.19 5.05 -7.44
CA THR A 81 -5.30 5.17 -8.60
C THR A 81 -4.41 6.40 -8.43
N MET A 82 -3.27 6.45 -9.12
CA MET A 82 -2.42 7.65 -9.09
C MET A 82 -3.15 8.91 -9.57
N ALA A 83 -4.08 8.78 -10.53
CA ALA A 83 -4.92 9.88 -11.00
C ALA A 83 -5.86 10.38 -9.90
N ALA A 84 -6.60 9.47 -9.25
CA ALA A 84 -7.48 9.84 -8.14
C ALA A 84 -6.72 10.46 -6.96
N LEU A 85 -5.49 10.00 -6.71
CA LEU A 85 -4.63 10.59 -5.69
C LEU A 85 -4.18 12.02 -6.08
N ALA A 86 -3.84 12.25 -7.35
CA ALA A 86 -3.47 13.57 -7.83
C ALA A 86 -4.63 14.56 -7.70
N ASP A 87 -5.85 14.16 -8.08
CA ASP A 87 -7.05 14.99 -7.94
C ASP A 87 -7.33 15.35 -6.46
N ASP A 88 -7.26 14.37 -5.56
CA ASP A 88 -7.48 14.57 -4.12
C ASP A 88 -6.47 15.55 -3.51
N VAL A 89 -5.18 15.41 -3.87
CA VAL A 89 -4.11 16.33 -3.44
C VAL A 89 -4.33 17.75 -4.00
N LEU A 90 -4.71 17.87 -5.27
CA LEU A 90 -4.99 19.18 -5.89
C LEU A 90 -6.21 19.86 -5.25
N HIS A 91 -7.27 19.12 -4.94
CA HIS A 91 -8.45 19.65 -4.27
C HIS A 91 -8.21 20.02 -2.81
N ALA A 92 -7.40 19.25 -2.07
CA ALA A 92 -7.03 19.58 -0.70
C ALA A 92 -6.21 20.88 -0.61
N HIS A 93 -5.32 21.13 -1.58
CA HIS A 93 -4.51 22.36 -1.62
C HIS A 93 -5.26 23.58 -2.16
N GLY A 94 -6.32 23.39 -2.96
CA GLY A 94 -7.17 24.47 -3.45
C GLY A 94 -8.10 25.09 -2.39
N GLN A 95 -8.38 24.39 -1.29
CA GLN A 95 -9.28 24.89 -0.23
C GLN A 95 -8.54 25.59 0.94
N SER A 96 -7.22 25.50 1.00
CA SER A 96 -6.40 26.16 2.04
C SER A 96 -6.01 27.61 1.73
N SER A 97 -6.49 28.21 0.63
CA SER A 97 -6.11 29.58 0.21
C SER A 97 -7.27 30.59 0.22
N GLY A 98 -8.43 30.25 0.81
CA GLY A 98 -9.66 31.05 0.76
C GLY A 98 -10.19 31.61 2.08
N ALA A 99 -9.41 31.56 3.17
CA ALA A 99 -9.83 32.07 4.47
C ALA A 99 -8.75 32.96 5.09
N ASP A 100 -8.51 34.10 4.44
CA ASP A 100 -7.98 35.32 5.06
C ASP A 100 -8.42 36.50 4.18
N GLY A 101 -9.50 37.15 4.60
CA GLY A 101 -10.11 38.32 3.97
C GLY A 101 -11.11 38.95 4.93
#